data_AF-A0A6Q8PGM8-F1
#
_entry.id   AF-A0A6Q8PGM8-F1
#
_cell.length_a   1.000
_cell.length_b   1.000
_cell.length_c   1.000
_cell.angle_alpha   90.00
_cell.angle_beta   90.00
_cell.angle_gamma   90.00
#
_symmetry.space_group_name_H-M   'P 1'
#
loop_
_entity.id
_entity.type
_entity.pdbx_description
1 polymer ?
#
loop_
_entity_poly.entity_id
_entity_poly.type
_entity_poly.pdbx_seq_one_letter_code
_entity_poly.pdbx_strand_id
1 'polypeptide(L)'
;MDDTLFQLKFTAKQLEKLAKKAEKDSKAEQAKVKKALLQKNVECARVYAENAIRKKNEGVNWLRMASRVDAVASKVQTAVTMKGAGVQWCSHSSLQPQPPGLKQSSCLSLASS
;
A
#
# COMPACT_ATOMS: atom_id res chain seq x y z
N MET A 1 -17.77 -8.50 -9.94
CA MET A 1 -17.10 -7.39 -9.22
C MET A 1 -16.29 -7.92 -8.05
N ASP A 2 -16.76 -8.97 -7.38
CA ASP A 2 -16.03 -9.64 -6.31
C ASP A 2 -14.75 -10.34 -6.81
N ASP A 3 -14.78 -10.97 -8.00
CA ASP A 3 -13.60 -11.61 -8.61
C ASP A 3 -12.45 -10.63 -8.85
N THR A 4 -12.77 -9.43 -9.36
CA THR A 4 -11.78 -8.37 -9.60
C THR A 4 -11.21 -7.84 -8.28
N LEU A 5 -12.05 -7.70 -7.24
CA LEU A 5 -11.58 -7.28 -5.92
C LEU A 5 -10.67 -8.33 -5.28
N PHE A 6 -11.01 -9.61 -5.43
CA PHE A 6 -10.18 -10.73 -4.99
C PHE A 6 -8.83 -10.75 -5.71
N GLN A 7 -8.82 -10.63 -7.05
CA GLN A 7 -7.59 -10.56 -7.85
C GLN A 7 -6.69 -9.40 -7.44
N LEU A 8 -7.26 -8.21 -7.19
CA LEU A 8 -6.49 -7.05 -6.73
C LEU A 8 -5.85 -7.28 -5.36
N LYS A 9 -6.61 -7.78 -4.37
CA LYS A 9 -6.08 -8.09 -3.03
C LYS A 9 -5.04 -9.21 -3.06
N PHE A 10 -5.26 -10.24 -3.87
CA PHE A 10 -4.30 -11.31 -4.06
C PHE A 10 -3.00 -10.78 -4.68
N THR A 11 -3.10 -9.94 -5.70
CA THR A 11 -1.95 -9.32 -6.38
C THR A 11 -1.14 -8.45 -5.42
N ALA A 12 -1.80 -7.59 -4.61
CA ALA A 12 -1.13 -6.82 -3.57
C ALA A 12 -0.31 -7.72 -2.63
N LYS A 13 -0.89 -8.83 -2.18
CA LYS A 13 -0.21 -9.80 -1.29
C LYS A 13 0.94 -10.53 -1.96
N GLN A 14 0.87 -10.79 -3.27
CA GLN A 14 2.00 -11.36 -4.02
C GLN A 14 3.14 -10.33 -4.16
N LEU A 15 2.82 -9.07 -4.43
CA LEU A 15 3.82 -7.99 -4.52
C LEU A 15 4.54 -7.79 -3.17
N GLU A 16 3.82 -7.87 -2.04
CA GLU A 16 4.45 -7.84 -0.71
C GLU A 16 5.40 -9.01 -0.46
N LYS A 17 5.07 -10.22 -0.93
CA LYS A 17 5.97 -11.38 -0.84
C LYS A 17 7.23 -11.15 -1.67
N LEU A 18 7.10 -10.60 -2.87
CA LEU A 18 8.24 -10.26 -3.73
C LEU A 18 9.12 -9.17 -3.10
N ALA A 19 8.53 -8.16 -2.46
CA ALA A 19 9.26 -7.16 -1.70
C ALA A 19 10.09 -7.80 -0.57
N LYS A 20 9.47 -8.67 0.25
CA LYS A 20 10.15 -9.39 1.32
C LYS A 20 11.27 -10.30 0.80
N LYS A 21 11.09 -10.90 -0.38
CA LYS A 21 12.14 -11.68 -1.05
C LYS A 21 13.32 -10.79 -1.46
N ALA A 22 13.04 -9.66 -2.10
CA ALA A 22 14.07 -8.70 -2.51
C ALA A 22 14.86 -8.12 -1.32
N GLU A 23 14.20 -7.90 -0.17
CA GLU A 23 14.89 -7.49 1.06
C GLU A 23 15.82 -8.57 1.62
N LYS A 24 15.40 -9.84 1.58
CA LYS A 24 16.26 -10.97 1.99
C LYS A 24 17.49 -11.07 1.08
N ASP A 25 17.30 -10.97 -0.23
CA ASP A 25 18.38 -11.00 -1.21
C ASP A 25 19.35 -9.81 -1.00
N SER A 26 18.84 -8.61 -0.71
CA SER A 26 19.67 -7.44 -0.39
C SER A 26 20.51 -7.66 0.88
N LYS A 27 19.94 -8.25 1.93
CA LYS A 27 20.69 -8.61 3.15
C LYS A 27 21.76 -9.67 2.88
N ALA A 28 21.48 -10.64 2.02
CA ALA A 28 22.45 -11.65 1.61
C ALA A 28 23.64 -11.01 0.87
N GLU A 29 23.39 -10.07 -0.04
CA GLU A 29 24.46 -9.31 -0.72
C GLU A 29 25.25 -8.44 0.26
N GLN A 30 24.61 -7.77 1.23
CA GLN A 30 25.32 -7.03 2.28
C GLN A 30 26.25 -7.92 3.12
N ALA A 31 25.86 -9.17 3.39
CA ALA A 31 26.72 -10.11 4.07
C ALA A 31 27.94 -10.48 3.23
N LYS A 32 27.80 -10.59 1.91
CA LYS A 32 28.93 -10.81 0.98
C LYS A 32 29.87 -9.61 0.93
N VAL A 33 29.34 -8.38 0.94
CA VAL A 33 30.17 -7.15 1.04
C VAL A 33 31.07 -7.21 2.27
N LYS A 34 30.49 -7.53 3.44
CA LYS A 34 31.26 -7.63 4.70
C LYS A 34 32.39 -8.67 4.59
N LYS A 35 32.11 -9.83 3.99
CA LYS A 35 33.13 -10.87 3.78
C LYS A 35 34.22 -10.43 2.81
N ALA A 36 33.86 -9.78 1.70
CA ALA A 36 34.81 -9.29 0.69
C ALA A 36 35.74 -8.20 1.25
N LEU A 37 35.22 -7.33 2.13
CA LEU A 37 36.01 -6.31 2.82
C LEU A 37 37.06 -6.93 3.76
N LEU A 38 36.71 -8.00 4.49
CA LEU A 38 37.67 -8.73 5.34
C LEU A 38 38.81 -9.36 4.53
N GLN A 39 38.49 -9.83 3.33
CA GLN A 39 39.47 -10.41 2.39
C GLN A 39 40.29 -9.34 1.64
N LYS A 40 40.11 -8.05 1.96
CA LYS A 40 40.72 -6.89 1.27
C LYS A 40 40.49 -6.86 -0.25
N ASN A 41 39.45 -7.54 -0.76
CA ASN A 41 39.10 -7.55 -2.17
C ASN A 41 38.09 -6.42 -2.47
N VAL A 42 38.62 -5.23 -2.72
CA VAL A 42 37.85 -3.98 -2.84
C VAL A 42 36.94 -3.98 -4.07
N GLU A 43 37.41 -4.52 -5.20
CA GLU A 43 36.63 -4.59 -6.45
C GLU A 43 35.41 -5.49 -6.32
N CYS A 44 35.57 -6.68 -5.72
CA CYS A 44 34.45 -7.57 -5.44
C CYS A 44 33.46 -6.94 -4.45
N ALA A 45 33.96 -6.24 -3.42
CA ALA A 45 33.10 -5.56 -2.45
C ALA A 45 32.25 -4.46 -3.11
N ARG A 46 32.81 -3.72 -4.08
CA ARG A 46 32.11 -2.70 -4.86
C ARG A 46 30.95 -3.29 -5.66
N VAL A 47 31.19 -4.39 -6.37
CA VAL A 47 30.15 -5.10 -7.15
C VAL A 47 29.03 -5.64 -6.26
N TYR A 48 29.36 -6.22 -5.10
CA TYR A 48 28.34 -6.70 -4.14
C TYR A 48 27.55 -5.54 -3.52
N ALA A 49 28.18 -4.39 -3.28
CA ALA A 49 27.51 -3.21 -2.75
C ALA A 49 26.52 -2.62 -3.77
N GLU A 50 26.91 -2.51 -5.04
CA GLU A 50 26.02 -2.08 -6.13
C GLU A 50 24.81 -3.01 -6.26
N ASN A 51 25.04 -4.33 -6.21
CA ASN A 51 23.96 -5.31 -6.22
C ASN A 51 23.03 -5.20 -5.01
N ALA A 52 23.57 -4.96 -3.81
CA ALA A 52 22.78 -4.77 -2.61
C ALA A 52 21.85 -3.53 -2.72
N ILE A 53 22.35 -2.43 -3.28
CA ILE A 53 21.58 -1.20 -3.54
C ILE A 53 20.48 -1.47 -4.56
N ARG A 54 20.81 -2.11 -5.68
CA ARG A 54 19.83 -2.47 -6.72
C ARG A 54 18.70 -3.31 -6.14
N LYS A 55 19.02 -4.37 -5.39
CA LYS A 55 18.02 -5.24 -4.75
C LYS A 55 17.15 -4.52 -3.72
N LYS A 56 17.72 -3.55 -2.99
CA LYS A 56 16.94 -2.70 -2.09
C LYS A 56 15.95 -1.82 -2.85
N ASN A 57 16.37 -1.22 -3.96
CA ASN A 57 15.51 -0.40 -4.81
C ASN A 57 14.39 -1.23 -5.45
N GLU A 58 14.68 -2.46 -5.90
CA GLU A 58 13.66 -3.41 -6.34
C GLU A 58 12.62 -3.66 -5.23
N GLY A 59 13.04 -3.91 -3.99
CA GLY A 59 12.15 -4.08 -2.84
C GLY A 59 11.23 -2.88 -2.61
N VAL A 60 11.79 -1.67 -2.63
CA VAL A 60 11.01 -0.42 -2.51
C VAL A 60 10.03 -0.25 -3.67
N ASN A 61 10.42 -0.62 -4.89
CA ASN A 61 9.53 -0.55 -6.05
C ASN A 61 8.34 -1.51 -5.91
N TRP A 62 8.59 -2.75 -5.47
CA TRP A 62 7.53 -3.72 -5.18
C TRP A 62 6.55 -3.22 -4.11
N LEU A 63 7.07 -2.63 -3.02
CA LEU A 63 6.24 -2.05 -1.96
C LEU A 63 5.38 -0.90 -2.48
N ARG A 64 5.96 0.02 -3.26
CA ARG A 64 5.20 1.13 -3.85
C ARG A 64 4.07 0.64 -4.74
N MET A 65 4.33 -0.37 -5.57
CA MET A 65 3.29 -0.98 -6.41
C MET A 65 2.22 -1.68 -5.57
N ALA A 66 2.62 -2.41 -4.51
CA ALA A 66 1.68 -3.05 -3.59
C ALA A 66 0.73 -2.02 -2.94
N SER A 67 1.27 -0.92 -2.41
CA SER A 67 0.46 0.15 -1.81
C SER A 67 -0.51 0.80 -2.80
N ARG A 68 -0.10 0.96 -4.07
CA ARG A 68 -0.98 1.47 -5.12
C ARG A 68 -2.13 0.51 -5.41
N VAL A 69 -1.85 -0.80 -5.51
CA VAL A 69 -2.88 -1.83 -5.77
C VAL A 69 -3.84 -1.92 -4.58
N ASP A 70 -3.35 -1.84 -3.35
CA ASP A 70 -4.18 -1.89 -2.14
C ASP A 70 -5.09 -0.66 -2.02
N ALA A 71 -4.60 0.53 -2.38
CA ALA A 71 -5.41 1.74 -2.45
C ALA A 71 -6.53 1.64 -3.50
N VAL A 72 -6.25 1.04 -4.67
CA VAL A 72 -7.27 0.79 -5.70
C VAL A 72 -8.29 -0.24 -5.21
N ALA A 73 -7.84 -1.32 -4.56
CA ALA A 73 -8.71 -2.33 -3.99
C ALA A 73 -9.65 -1.73 -2.94
N SER A 74 -9.16 -0.83 -2.09
CA SER A 74 -9.97 -0.13 -1.08
C SER A 74 -11.05 0.74 -1.71
N LYS A 75 -10.71 1.52 -2.75
CA LYS A 75 -11.70 2.33 -3.50
C LYS A 75 -12.78 1.47 -4.17
N VAL A 76 -12.38 0.37 -4.79
CA VAL A 76 -13.31 -0.58 -5.42
C VAL A 76 -14.22 -1.21 -4.37
N GLN A 77 -13.68 -1.60 -3.21
CA GLN A 77 -14.48 -2.15 -2.11
C GLN A 77 -15.53 -1.15 -1.63
N THR A 78 -15.16 0.11 -1.39
CA THR A 78 -16.10 1.16 -1.00
C THR A 78 -17.20 1.35 -2.05
N ALA A 79 -16.86 1.40 -3.34
CA ALA A 79 -17.84 1.54 -4.41
C ALA A 79 -18.83 0.36 -4.50
N VAL A 80 -18.35 -0.87 -4.28
CA VAL A 80 -19.19 -2.08 -4.25
C VAL A 80 -20.15 -2.05 -3.05
N THR A 81 -19.66 -1.70 -1.86
CA THR A 81 -20.51 -1.56 -0.66
C THR A 81 -21.54 -0.45 -0.83
N MET A 82 -21.18 0.70 -1.41
CA MET A 82 -22.11 1.80 -1.68
C MET A 82 -23.21 1.40 -2.69
N LYS A 83 -22.87 0.61 -3.71
CA LYS A 83 -23.86 0.10 -4.68
C LYS A 83 -24.82 -0.90 -4.05
N GLY A 84 -24.35 -1.73 -3.11
CA GLY A 84 -25.20 -2.64 -2.33
C GLY A 84 -26.11 -1.91 -1.33
N ALA A 85 -25.61 -0.83 -0.72
CA ALA A 85 -26.39 0.00 0.21
C ALA A 85 -27.40 0.93 -0.51
N GLY A 86 -27.21 1.21 -1.80
CA GLY A 86 -28.04 2.13 -2.59
C GLY A 86 -29.49 1.69 -2.86
N VAL A 87 -29.91 0.49 -2.45
CA VAL A 87 -31.31 0.01 -2.58
C VAL A 87 -32.13 0.21 -1.30
N GLN A 88 -31.51 0.60 -0.18
CA GLN A 88 -32.21 0.81 1.10
C GLN A 88 -31.97 2.21 1.69
N TRP A 89 -31.94 3.22 0.82
CA TRP A 89 -31.75 4.62 1.23
C TRP A 89 -32.87 5.55 0.72
N CYS A 90 -34.03 4.99 0.37
CA CYS A 90 -35.21 5.75 -0.08
C CYS A 90 -36.53 5.40 0.65
N SER A 91 -36.50 4.70 1.80
CA SER A 91 -37.75 4.42 2.55
C SER A 91 -37.71 4.67 4.06
N HIS A 92 -36.68 5.34 4.59
CA HIS A 92 -36.77 5.98 5.90
C HIS A 92 -36.16 7.37 5.80
N SER A 93 -37.03 8.37 5.86
CA SER A 93 -36.70 9.79 5.85
C SER A 93 -35.61 10.13 6.87
N SER A 94 -34.69 11.01 6.45
CA SER A 94 -33.58 11.58 7.23
C SER A 94 -32.51 10.59 7.69
N LEU A 95 -31.35 10.59 7.02
CA LEU A 95 -30.02 10.54 7.66
C LEU A 95 -28.95 10.51 6.57
N GLN A 96 -28.64 11.63 5.91
CA GLN A 96 -27.58 11.77 4.89
C GLN A 96 -26.24 11.07 5.30
N PRO A 97 -25.54 10.33 4.40
CA PRO A 97 -24.26 9.72 4.76
C PRO A 97 -23.18 10.80 4.88
N GLN A 98 -22.64 11.01 6.08
CA GLN A 98 -21.46 11.86 6.26
C GLN A 98 -20.20 11.11 5.81
N PRO A 99 -19.34 11.69 4.95
CA PRO A 99 -18.02 11.13 4.68
C PRO A 99 -17.15 11.20 5.96
N PRO A 100 -16.34 10.16 6.26
CA PRO A 100 -15.49 10.15 7.43
C PRO A 100 -14.33 11.14 7.22
N GLY A 101 -14.48 12.40 7.66
CA GLY A 101 -13.37 13.35 7.59
C GLY A 101 -13.63 14.83 7.81
N LEU A 102 -14.88 15.32 7.84
CA LEU A 102 -15.14 16.73 8.18
C LEU A 102 -15.85 16.83 9.54
N LYS A 103 -15.08 17.18 10.57
CA LYS A 103 -15.65 17.65 11.84
C LYS A 103 -16.52 18.88 11.54
N GLN A 104 -17.82 18.77 11.79
CA GLN A 104 -18.75 19.89 11.74
C GLN A 104 -18.37 20.89 12.83
N SER A 105 -17.83 22.04 12.44
CA SER A 105 -17.70 23.19 13.32
C SER A 105 -19.11 23.71 13.62
N SER A 106 -19.58 23.41 14.82
CA SER A 106 -20.77 23.98 15.44
C SER A 106 -20.57 25.47 15.67
N CYS A 107 -21.16 26.34 14.84
CA CYS A 107 -21.25 27.75 15.15
C CYS A 107 -22.62 28.33 14.78
N LEU A 108 -23.44 28.45 15.82
CA LEU A 108 -24.26 29.62 16.14
C LEU A 108 -25.55 29.83 15.34
N SER A 109 -26.60 29.24 15.87
CA SER A 109 -27.90 29.89 16.03
C SER A 109 -27.76 31.28 16.64
N LEU A 110 -28.30 32.31 15.99
CA LEU A 110 -28.89 33.46 16.67
C LEU A 110 -30.06 34.01 15.84
N ALA A 111 -31.25 33.92 16.41
CA ALA A 111 -32.49 34.54 15.97
C ALA A 111 -32.42 36.06 16.13
N SER A 112 -33.21 36.81 15.35
CA SER A 112 -34.28 37.72 15.83
C SER A 112 -34.87 38.55 14.68
N SER A 113 -36.20 38.60 14.60
CA SER A 113 -37.00 39.70 14.03
C SER A 113 -37.77 40.33 15.17
#